data_AF-A0A1E7G1W3-F1
#
_entry.id   AF-A0A1E7G1W3-F1
#
_cell.length_a   1.000
_cell.length_b   1.000
_cell.length_c   1.000
_cell.angle_alpha   90.00
_cell.angle_beta   90.00
_cell.angle_gamma   90.00
#
_symmetry.space_group_name_H-M   'P 1'
#
loop_
_entity.id
_entity.type
_entity.pdbx_description
1 polymer ?
#
loop_
_entity_poly.entity_id
_entity_poly.type
_entity_poly.pdbx_seq_one_letter_code
_entity_poly.pdbx_strand_id
1 'polypeptide(L)'
;MKLEISECIEVDKKILIEEYGQLLTESSKKSIIKNNYKFKGDTKDSVIAQLENQFESVKVISKKGRYGGTTFELKGFKGLVEYERENKGGMD
;
A
#
# COMPACT_ATOMS: atom_id res chain seq x y z
N MET A 1 -14.36 8.22 2.01
CA MET A 1 -14.14 7.41 3.22
C MET A 1 -13.33 8.25 4.21
N LYS A 2 -13.77 8.40 5.46
CA LYS A 2 -12.98 9.08 6.51
C LYS A 2 -12.22 7.99 7.27
N LEU A 3 -10.90 7.93 7.10
CA LEU A 3 -10.03 7.09 7.90
C LEU A 3 -9.86 7.77 9.26
N GLU A 4 -10.40 7.17 10.33
CA GLU A 4 -10.22 7.70 11.69
C GLU A 4 -8.85 7.31 12.24
N ILE A 5 -8.25 8.22 13.01
CA ILE A 5 -6.85 8.14 13.49
C ILE A 5 -6.62 6.92 14.41
N SER A 6 -7.66 6.33 14.98
CA SER A 6 -7.54 5.28 16.00
C SER A 6 -7.86 3.86 15.54
N GLU A 7 -8.37 3.68 14.31
CA GLU A 7 -8.81 2.36 13.86
C GLU A 7 -7.66 1.52 13.32
N CYS A 8 -7.70 0.22 13.65
CA CYS A 8 -6.84 -0.78 13.07
C CYS A 8 -7.61 -1.42 11.91
N ILE A 9 -7.14 -1.22 10.69
CA ILE A 9 -7.85 -1.62 9.47
C ILE A 9 -7.07 -2.74 8.82
N GLU A 10 -7.72 -3.89 8.67
CA GLU A 10 -7.21 -5.00 7.87
C GLU A 10 -7.66 -4.82 6.42
N VAL A 11 -6.73 -4.51 5.51
CA VAL A 11 -7.01 -4.35 4.08
C VAL A 11 -6.26 -5.40 3.28
N ASP A 12 -6.98 -6.15 2.46
CA ASP A 12 -6.34 -6.99 1.45
C ASP A 12 -5.98 -6.16 0.21
N LYS A 13 -5.14 -6.76 -0.63
CA LYS A 13 -4.67 -6.21 -1.91
C LYS A 13 -5.74 -5.59 -2.81
N LYS A 14 -6.96 -6.14 -2.91
CA LYS A 14 -8.03 -5.58 -3.75
C LYS A 14 -8.64 -4.36 -3.07
N ILE A 15 -9.03 -4.50 -1.80
CA ILE A 15 -9.56 -3.40 -0.99
C ILE A 15 -8.59 -2.22 -0.96
N LEU A 16 -7.29 -2.49 -0.82
CA LEU A 16 -6.25 -1.46 -0.84
C LEU A 16 -6.24 -0.66 -2.15
N ILE A 17 -6.52 -1.29 -3.30
CA ILE A 17 -6.49 -0.64 -4.61
C ILE A 17 -7.83 0.01 -4.96
N GLU A 18 -8.94 -0.69 -4.70
CA GLU A 18 -10.29 -0.27 -5.08
C GLU A 18 -10.84 0.79 -4.12
N GLU A 19 -10.67 0.63 -2.81
CA GLU A 19 -11.21 1.57 -1.81
C GLU A 19 -10.16 2.55 -1.29
N TYR A 20 -8.93 2.09 -1.11
CA TYR A 20 -7.85 2.90 -0.54
C TYR A 20 -6.77 3.28 -1.54
N GLY A 21 -7.07 3.23 -2.84
CA GLY A 21 -6.09 3.52 -3.89
C GLY A 21 -5.50 4.94 -3.84
N GLN A 22 -6.11 5.85 -3.10
CA GLN A 22 -5.57 7.19 -2.79
C GLN A 22 -4.33 7.16 -1.88
N LEU A 23 -4.12 6.08 -1.11
CA LEU A 23 -2.92 5.88 -0.28
C LEU A 23 -1.69 5.51 -1.13
N LEU A 24 -1.88 5.19 -2.41
CA LEU A 24 -0.84 4.69 -3.29
C LEU A 24 -0.69 5.61 -4.50
N THR A 25 0.55 5.74 -4.96
CA THR A 25 0.87 6.37 -6.23
C THR A 25 0.23 5.63 -7.40
N GLU A 26 -0.10 6.37 -8.45
CA GLU A 26 -0.61 5.82 -9.72
C GLU A 26 0.29 4.73 -10.31
N SER A 27 1.62 4.89 -10.20
CA SER A 27 2.59 3.91 -10.67
C SER A 27 2.49 2.59 -9.92
N SER A 28 2.39 2.63 -8.59
CA SER A 28 2.19 1.43 -7.77
C SER A 28 0.87 0.75 -8.11
N LYS A 29 -0.24 1.51 -8.21
CA LYS A 29 -1.55 0.97 -8.61
C LYS A 29 -1.50 0.25 -9.96
N LYS A 30 -0.95 0.91 -10.98
CA LYS A 30 -0.79 0.32 -12.33
C LYS A 30 0.04 -0.96 -12.30
N SER A 31 1.13 -0.98 -11.54
CA SER A 31 1.98 -2.18 -11.41
C SER A 31 1.24 -3.35 -10.76
N ILE A 32 0.47 -3.09 -9.70
CA ILE A 32 -0.31 -4.10 -8.97
C ILE A 32 -1.43 -4.66 -9.85
N ILE A 33 -2.18 -3.80 -10.53
CA ILE A 33 -3.25 -4.18 -11.46
C ILE A 33 -2.67 -5.02 -12.61
N LYS A 34 -1.56 -4.58 -13.22
CA LYS A 34 -0.86 -5.33 -14.27
C LYS A 34 -0.39 -6.72 -13.82
N ASN A 35 -0.04 -6.87 -12.55
CA ASN A 35 0.34 -8.14 -11.94
C ASN A 35 -0.84 -8.97 -11.41
N ASN A 36 -2.08 -8.64 -11.81
CA ASN A 36 -3.30 -9.30 -11.36
C ASN A 36 -3.43 -9.30 -9.82
N TYR A 37 -3.21 -8.12 -9.22
CA TYR A 37 -3.20 -7.91 -7.78
C TYR A 37 -2.22 -8.84 -7.06
N LYS A 38 -1.02 -9.03 -7.61
CA LYS A 38 0.07 -9.74 -6.92
C LYS A 38 1.18 -8.75 -6.60
N PHE A 39 1.49 -8.59 -5.31
CA PHE A 39 2.67 -7.87 -4.88
C PHE A 39 3.91 -8.72 -5.19
N LYS A 40 4.73 -8.26 -6.13
CA LYS A 40 6.00 -8.90 -6.50
C LYS A 40 7.15 -7.94 -6.24
N GLY A 41 8.22 -8.45 -5.61
CA GLY A 41 9.49 -7.75 -5.42
C GLY A 41 9.32 -6.29 -5.00
N ASP A 42 9.95 -5.40 -5.76
CA ASP A 42 10.03 -3.96 -5.50
C ASP A 42 8.67 -3.25 -5.38
N THR A 43 7.62 -3.80 -6.03
CA THR A 43 6.27 -3.22 -5.91
C THR A 43 5.72 -3.40 -4.50
N LYS A 44 6.05 -4.51 -3.83
CA LYS A 44 5.64 -4.76 -2.44
C LYS A 44 6.30 -3.76 -1.51
N ASP A 45 7.62 -3.60 -1.62
CA ASP A 45 8.40 -2.73 -0.74
C ASP A 45 8.01 -1.26 -0.93
N SER A 46 7.79 -0.84 -2.19
CA SER A 46 7.29 0.51 -2.49
C SER A 46 5.93 0.77 -1.84
N VAL A 47 5.03 -0.21 -1.82
CA VAL A 47 3.69 -0.07 -1.23
C VAL A 47 3.77 0.00 0.29
N ILE A 48 4.62 -0.82 0.91
CA ILE A 48 4.85 -0.77 2.36
C ILE A 48 5.37 0.61 2.76
N ALA A 49 6.40 1.12 2.07
CA ALA A 49 6.97 2.44 2.37
C ALA A 49 5.96 3.59 2.23
N GLN A 50 5.10 3.53 1.19
CA GLN A 50 4.03 4.52 1.02
C GLN A 50 3.01 4.49 2.17
N LEU A 51 2.67 3.30 2.66
CA LEU A 51 1.76 3.13 3.78
C LEU A 51 2.43 3.57 5.09
N GLU A 52 3.69 3.23 5.33
CA GLU A 52 4.42 3.61 6.55
C GLU A 52 4.57 5.13 6.71
N ASN A 53 4.63 5.87 5.60
CA ASN A 53 4.61 7.34 5.64
C ASN A 53 3.26 7.92 6.09
N GLN A 54 2.17 7.20 5.88
CA GLN A 54 0.80 7.68 6.11
C GLN A 54 0.16 7.10 7.38
N PHE A 55 0.76 6.07 7.96
CA PHE A 55 0.27 5.37 9.15
C PHE A 55 1.33 5.36 10.25
N GLU A 56 0.90 5.15 11.49
CA GLU A 56 1.80 4.94 12.63
C GLU A 56 2.44 3.56 12.61
N SER A 57 1.65 2.56 12.22
CA SER A 57 2.09 1.18 12.14
C SER A 57 1.48 0.51 10.92
N VAL A 58 2.34 -0.17 10.16
CA VAL A 58 1.96 -1.02 9.02
C VAL A 58 2.52 -2.40 9.26
N LYS A 59 1.64 -3.40 9.27
CA LYS A 59 2.04 -4.80 9.43
C LYS A 59 1.57 -5.61 8.26
N VAL A 60 2.49 -6.38 7.68
CA VAL A 60 2.19 -7.23 6.53
C VAL A 60 1.91 -8.65 7.00
N ILE A 61 0.69 -9.10 6.79
CA ILE A 61 0.23 -10.44 7.14
C ILE A 61 0.14 -11.26 5.86
N SER A 62 0.92 -12.34 5.80
CA SER A 62 0.85 -13.29 4.68
C SER A 62 -0.02 -14.48 5.06
N LYS A 63 -1.25 -14.52 4.56
CA LYS A 63 -2.17 -15.66 4.78
C LYS A 63 -1.88 -16.75 3.74
N LYS A 64 -1.54 -17.96 4.18
CA LYS A 64 -1.40 -19.16 3.32
C LYS A 64 -2.78 -19.77 3.04
N GLY A 65 -3.07 -20.18 1.79
CA GLY A 65 -4.30 -20.89 1.43
C GLY A 65 -4.77 -20.65 0.00
N ARG A 66 -5.89 -21.26 -0.40
CA ARG A 66 -6.50 -21.15 -1.75
C ARG A 66 -6.91 -19.71 -2.11
N TYR A 67 -7.30 -18.94 -1.10
CA TYR A 67 -7.56 -17.50 -1.16
C TYR A 67 -6.45 -16.70 -0.45
N GLY A 68 -5.31 -17.34 -0.20
CA GLY A 68 -4.16 -16.76 0.49
C GLY A 68 -3.59 -15.57 -0.27
N GLY A 69 -3.11 -14.57 0.49
CA GLY A 69 -2.68 -13.30 -0.06
C GLY A 69 -1.91 -12.45 0.95
N THR A 70 -1.45 -11.30 0.47
CA THR A 70 -0.87 -10.26 1.29
C THR A 70 -1.99 -9.36 1.80
N THR A 71 -2.06 -9.22 3.10
CA THR A 71 -2.97 -8.35 3.82
C THR A 71 -2.15 -7.34 4.62
N PHE A 72 -2.61 -6.10 4.70
CA PHE A 72 -1.97 -5.04 5.47
C PHE A 72 -2.87 -4.70 6.64
N GLU A 73 -2.29 -4.70 7.83
CA GLU A 73 -2.90 -4.16 9.03
C GLU A 73 -2.34 -2.75 9.21
N LEU A 74 -3.22 -1.76 9.04
CA LEU A 74 -2.90 -0.34 9.05
C LEU A 74 -3.46 0.28 10.33
N LYS A 75 -2.63 0.99 11.09
CA LYS A 75 -3.04 1.63 12.34
C LYS A 75 -2.47 3.02 12.46
N GLY A 76 -3.25 3.94 13.04
CA GLY A 76 -2.77 5.28 13.34
C GLY A 76 -2.68 6.14 12.09
N PHE A 77 -3.78 6.32 11.35
CA PHE A 77 -3.75 7.13 10.12
C PHE A 77 -3.34 8.57 10.44
N LYS A 78 -2.24 9.04 9.85
CA LYS A 78 -1.65 10.36 10.11
C LYS A 78 -2.08 11.42 9.11
N GLY A 79 -2.55 11.00 7.93
CA GLY A 79 -2.91 11.87 6.82
C GLY A 79 -2.36 11.36 5.49
N LEU A 80 -2.89 11.88 4.39
CA LEU A 80 -2.35 11.62 3.06
C LEU A 80 -1.04 12.40 2.90
N VAL A 81 0.02 11.68 2.55
CA VAL A 81 1.32 12.28 2.22
C VAL A 81 1.44 12.24 0.70
N GLU A 82 1.65 13.40 0.07
CA GLU A 82 2.03 13.44 -1.33
C GLU A 82 3.41 12.80 -1.47
N TYR A 83 3.44 11.64 -2.11
CA TYR A 83 4.67 10.95 -2.42
C TYR A 83 5.30 11.63 -3.64
N GLU A 84 6.04 12.71 -3.42
CA GLU A 84 6.99 13.21 -4.41
C GLU A 84 8.07 12.13 -4.56
N ARG A 85 7.91 11.29 -5.61
CA ARG A 85 8.97 10.37 -6.00
C ARG A 85 10.15 11.24 -6.39
N GLU A 86 11.09 11.45 -5.47
CA GLU A 86 12.35 12.13 -5.74
C GLU A 86 12.99 11.37 -6.91
N ASN A 87 12.93 11.99 -8.09
CA ASN A 87 13.35 11.39 -9.33
C ASN A 87 14.88 11.42 -9.32
N LYS A 88 15.52 10.53 -8.56
CA LYS A 88 16.96 10.21 -8.71
C LYS A 88 17.17 9.39 -9.98
N GLY A 89 16.59 9.84 -11.08
CA GLY A 89 17.05 9.53 -12.42
C GLY A 89 18.25 10.43 -12.66
N GLY A 90 19.42 9.99 -12.18
CA GLY A 90 20.68 10.58 -12.57
C GLY A 90 20.75 10.58 -14.09
N MET A 91 20.90 11.78 -14.62
CA MET A 91 21.38 12.04 -15.96
C MET A 91 22.78 11.43 -16.08
N ASP A 92 22.94 10.46 -16.97
CA ASP A 92 24.19 10.18 -17.68
C ASP A 92 23.83 9.72 -19.10
#